data_AF-A0A3P7NX06-F1
#
_entry.id   AF-A0A3P7NX06-F1
#
_cell.length_a   1.000
_cell.length_b   1.000
_cell.length_c   1.000
_cell.angle_alpha   90.00
_cell.angle_beta   90.00
_cell.angle_gamma   90.00
#
_symmetry.space_group_name_H-M   'P 1'
#
loop_
_entity.id
_entity.type
_entity.pdbx_description
1 polymer ?
#
loop_
_entity_poly.entity_id
_entity_poly.type
_entity_poly.pdbx_seq_one_letter_code
_entity_poly.pdbx_strand_id
1 'polypeptide(L)'
;MPTVKPPGVLHALIPAAHAVSRANETATHMARAIAHLRYKLCYTSDSTKADADAFKVALSNIEKALTGPYLMGEKLSLADLALFPFLNAWDLMMGRLLKVDSGAAGDSLKTLDSQWPNILKYRQLMSQQPFVMKNAFQDDAYAEFLETRIAKKPAAKS
;
A
#
# COMPACT_ATOMS: atom_id res chain seq x y z
N MET A 1 -53.50 27.27 -0.67
CA MET A 1 -52.94 25.91 -0.84
C MET A 1 -51.44 25.98 -0.56
N PRO A 2 -50.87 25.20 0.37
CA PRO A 2 -49.43 25.16 0.56
C PRO A 2 -48.81 24.26 -0.51
N THR A 3 -47.78 24.78 -1.19
CA THR A 3 -46.98 24.07 -2.18
C THR A 3 -46.04 23.08 -1.49
N VAL A 4 -46.22 21.79 -1.76
CA VAL A 4 -45.31 20.73 -1.32
C VAL A 4 -44.03 20.82 -2.16
N LYS A 5 -42.89 21.10 -1.53
CA LYS A 5 -41.56 21.00 -2.17
C LYS A 5 -41.23 19.51 -2.39
N PRO A 6 -40.73 19.11 -3.59
CA PRO A 6 -40.33 17.73 -3.82
C PRO A 6 -39.01 17.39 -3.09
N PRO A 7 -38.75 16.11 -2.79
CA PRO A 7 -37.68 15.68 -1.89
C PRO A 7 -36.31 15.78 -2.58
N GLY A 8 -35.56 16.85 -2.29
CA GLY A 8 -34.20 17.08 -2.80
C GLY A 8 -33.11 16.14 -2.26
N VAL A 9 -33.47 15.08 -1.54
CA VAL A 9 -32.50 14.19 -0.86
C VAL A 9 -32.08 13.01 -1.74
N LEU A 10 -32.96 12.51 -2.63
CA LEU A 10 -32.64 11.33 -3.45
C LEU A 10 -31.61 11.59 -4.56
N HIS A 11 -31.62 12.78 -5.16
CA HIS A 11 -30.72 13.11 -6.29
C HIS A 11 -29.25 13.27 -5.88
N ALA A 12 -28.96 13.61 -4.63
CA ALA A 12 -27.58 13.74 -4.12
C ALA A 12 -26.95 12.40 -3.67
N LEU A 13 -27.79 11.39 -3.39
CA LEU A 13 -27.32 10.09 -2.87
C LEU A 13 -26.75 9.17 -3.96
N ILE A 14 -27.26 9.24 -5.19
CA ILE A 14 -26.82 8.38 -6.31
C ILE A 14 -25.38 8.69 -6.76
N PRO A 15 -24.96 9.96 -6.92
CA PRO A 15 -23.57 10.27 -7.28
C PRO A 15 -22.56 9.88 -6.19
N ALA A 16 -22.94 10.03 -4.91
CA ALA A 16 -22.11 9.67 -3.77
C ALA A 16 -21.87 8.14 -3.70
N ALA A 17 -22.92 7.34 -3.90
CA ALA A 17 -22.79 5.87 -3.92
C ALA A 17 -21.85 5.37 -5.04
N HIS A 18 -21.96 5.95 -6.24
CA HIS A 18 -21.07 5.62 -7.35
C HIS A 18 -19.60 6.04 -7.10
N ALA A 19 -19.38 7.18 -6.45
CA ALA A 19 -18.04 7.61 -6.07
C ALA A 19 -17.40 6.64 -5.06
N VAL A 20 -18.19 6.16 -4.08
CA VAL A 20 -17.74 5.18 -3.08
C VAL A 20 -17.43 3.82 -3.73
N SER A 21 -18.25 3.34 -4.68
CA SER A 21 -17.97 2.08 -5.39
C SER A 21 -16.65 2.13 -6.16
N ARG A 22 -16.44 3.20 -6.95
CA ARG A 22 -15.21 3.39 -7.72
C ARG A 22 -13.98 3.53 -6.83
N ALA A 23 -14.11 4.20 -5.69
CA ALA A 23 -13.05 4.32 -4.70
C ALA A 23 -12.60 2.94 -4.18
N ASN A 24 -13.55 2.08 -3.83
CA ASN A 24 -13.27 0.73 -3.35
C ASN A 24 -12.69 -0.19 -4.43
N GLU A 25 -13.18 -0.11 -5.67
CA GLU A 25 -12.64 -0.85 -6.81
C GLU A 25 -11.19 -0.46 -7.09
N THR A 26 -10.88 0.84 -7.05
CA THR A 26 -9.53 1.35 -7.26
C THR A 26 -8.59 0.89 -6.14
N ALA A 27 -9.03 0.98 -4.88
CA ALA A 27 -8.25 0.50 -3.73
C ALA A 27 -7.98 -1.00 -3.80
N THR A 28 -8.99 -1.80 -4.18
CA THR A 28 -8.85 -3.24 -4.37
C THR A 28 -7.87 -3.55 -5.51
N HIS A 29 -7.95 -2.82 -6.62
CA HIS A 29 -7.01 -2.97 -7.72
C HIS A 29 -5.57 -2.65 -7.30
N MET A 30 -5.35 -1.55 -6.58
CA MET A 30 -4.04 -1.17 -6.05
C MET A 30 -3.50 -2.19 -5.05
N ALA A 31 -4.33 -2.65 -4.11
CA ALA A 31 -3.99 -3.68 -3.15
C ALA A 31 -3.55 -4.97 -3.85
N ARG A 32 -4.29 -5.40 -4.89
CA ARG A 32 -3.94 -6.58 -5.69
C ARG A 32 -2.63 -6.39 -6.46
N ALA A 33 -2.43 -5.21 -7.05
CA ALA A 33 -1.22 -4.90 -7.81
C ALA A 33 0.03 -4.97 -6.93
N ILE A 34 -0.05 -4.44 -5.70
CA ILE A 34 1.10 -4.44 -4.79
C ILE A 34 1.26 -5.78 -4.03
N ALA A 35 0.18 -6.50 -3.74
CA ALA A 35 0.23 -7.71 -2.91
C ALA A 35 1.17 -8.78 -3.46
N HIS A 36 1.03 -9.11 -4.76
CA HIS A 36 1.86 -10.12 -5.41
C HIS A 36 3.34 -9.70 -5.50
N LEU A 37 3.58 -8.42 -5.82
CA LEU A 37 4.92 -7.88 -5.95
C LEU A 37 5.62 -7.79 -4.59
N ARG A 38 4.90 -7.39 -3.54
CA ARG A 38 5.38 -7.45 -2.14
C ARG A 38 5.67 -8.88 -1.73
N TYR A 39 4.82 -9.84 -2.09
CA TYR A 39 5.08 -11.25 -1.80
C TYR A 39 6.40 -11.70 -2.42
N LYS A 40 6.62 -11.44 -3.71
CA LYS A 40 7.89 -11.75 -4.37
C LYS A 40 9.08 -11.06 -3.71
N LEU A 41 9.03 -9.75 -3.48
CA LEU A 41 10.14 -9.01 -2.87
C LEU A 41 10.46 -9.48 -1.43
N CYS A 42 9.42 -9.73 -0.62
CA CYS A 42 9.58 -9.95 0.82
C CYS A 42 9.61 -11.42 1.25
N TYR A 43 9.14 -12.37 0.43
CA TYR A 43 8.97 -13.76 0.85
C TYR A 43 9.64 -14.77 -0.07
N THR A 44 10.28 -14.33 -1.15
CA THR A 44 11.02 -15.21 -2.05
C THR A 44 12.45 -14.72 -2.25
N SER A 45 13.33 -15.62 -2.69
CA SER A 45 14.73 -15.33 -3.00
C SER A 45 14.98 -15.06 -4.49
N ASP A 46 13.96 -15.21 -5.32
CA ASP A 46 14.01 -15.16 -6.79
C ASP A 46 13.40 -13.86 -7.36
N SER A 47 13.20 -12.84 -6.51
CA SER A 47 12.76 -11.51 -6.96
C SER A 47 13.74 -10.93 -7.97
N THR A 48 13.23 -10.47 -9.10
CA THR A 48 14.02 -9.94 -10.20
C THR A 48 13.97 -8.41 -10.26
N LYS A 49 14.86 -7.79 -11.04
CA LYS A 49 14.78 -6.35 -11.33
C LYS A 49 13.43 -5.96 -11.94
N ALA A 50 12.85 -6.80 -12.80
CA ALA A 50 11.52 -6.55 -13.36
C ALA A 50 10.42 -6.53 -12.30
N ASP A 51 10.52 -7.37 -11.25
CA ASP A 51 9.59 -7.33 -10.12
C ASP A 51 9.76 -6.04 -9.30
N ALA A 52 11.01 -5.58 -9.11
CA ALA A 52 11.31 -4.31 -8.46
C ALA A 52 10.76 -3.10 -9.25
N ASP A 53 10.96 -3.07 -10.56
CA ASP A 53 10.43 -2.00 -11.43
C ASP A 53 8.89 -1.99 -11.41
N ALA A 54 8.25 -3.16 -11.51
CA ALA A 54 6.80 -3.28 -11.40
C ALA A 54 6.29 -2.79 -10.03
N PHE A 55 7.03 -3.08 -8.95
CA PHE A 55 6.69 -2.63 -7.61
C PHE A 55 6.76 -1.10 -7.47
N LYS A 56 7.80 -0.47 -8.02
CA LYS A 56 7.92 0.99 -8.09
C LYS A 56 6.78 1.63 -8.87
N VAL A 57 6.36 1.01 -9.98
CA VAL A 57 5.20 1.48 -10.76
C VAL A 57 3.93 1.39 -9.92
N ALA A 58 3.72 0.29 -9.19
CA ALA A 58 2.58 0.13 -8.29
C ALA A 58 2.55 1.20 -7.19
N LEU A 59 3.70 1.47 -6.54
CA LEU A 59 3.83 2.56 -5.57
C LEU A 59 3.54 3.92 -6.20
N SER A 60 4.05 4.18 -7.40
CA SER A 60 3.82 5.45 -8.12
C SER A 60 2.35 5.65 -8.48
N ASN A 61 1.60 4.58 -8.73
CA ASN A 61 0.16 4.64 -8.96
C ASN A 61 -0.61 4.94 -7.66
N ILE A 62 -0.19 4.34 -6.53
CA ILE A 62 -0.77 4.64 -5.20
C ILE A 62 -0.49 6.11 -4.82
N GLU A 63 0.73 6.58 -5.00
CA GLU A 63 1.16 7.96 -4.75
C GLU A 63 0.27 8.98 -5.47
N LYS A 64 -0.07 8.70 -6.73
CA LYS A 64 -0.97 9.53 -7.54
C LYS A 64 -2.44 9.44 -7.11
N ALA A 65 -2.86 8.27 -6.61
CA ALA A 65 -4.22 8.06 -6.16
C ALA A 65 -4.52 8.74 -4.82
N LEU A 66 -3.49 8.96 -3.99
CA LEU A 66 -3.59 9.70 -2.73
C LEU A 66 -3.87 11.19 -2.99
N THR A 67 -5.16 11.51 -3.09
CA THR A 67 -5.65 12.88 -3.35
C THR A 67 -5.92 13.69 -2.08
N GLY A 68 -5.76 13.08 -0.90
CA GLY A 68 -5.97 13.72 0.40
C GLY A 68 -5.21 12.98 1.51
N PRO A 69 -5.53 13.24 2.78
CA PRO A 69 -4.90 12.53 3.90
C PRO A 69 -5.17 11.01 3.87
N TYR A 70 -6.28 10.58 3.28
CA TYR A 70 -6.64 9.18 3.02
C TYR A 70 -6.70 8.90 1.51
N LEU A 71 -6.78 7.62 1.13
CA LEU A 71 -6.67 7.15 -0.26
C LEU A 71 -7.59 7.86 -1.25
N MET A 72 -8.76 8.32 -0.80
CA MET A 72 -9.81 8.90 -1.64
C MET A 72 -10.38 10.20 -1.05
N GLY A 73 -9.59 10.93 -0.25
CA GLY A 73 -9.94 12.26 0.25
C GLY A 73 -9.76 12.44 1.75
N GLU A 74 -10.64 13.24 2.37
CA GLU A 74 -10.50 13.72 3.75
C GLU A 74 -10.87 12.70 4.84
N LYS A 75 -11.48 11.57 4.48
CA LYS A 75 -12.04 10.61 5.45
C LYS A 75 -11.49 9.21 5.27
N LEU A 76 -11.21 8.56 6.40
CA LEU A 76 -10.93 7.14 6.47
C LEU A 76 -12.12 6.33 5.92
N SER A 77 -11.80 5.30 5.15
CA SER A 77 -12.77 4.41 4.51
C SER A 77 -12.28 2.96 4.47
N LEU A 78 -13.14 2.04 4.01
CA LEU A 78 -12.75 0.64 3.80
C LEU A 78 -11.63 0.50 2.75
N ALA A 79 -11.54 1.43 1.80
CA ALA A 79 -10.46 1.47 0.81
C ALA A 79 -9.08 1.59 1.49
N ASP A 80 -8.97 2.41 2.53
CA ASP A 80 -7.74 2.58 3.30
C ASP A 80 -7.37 1.29 4.04
N LEU A 81 -8.35 0.64 4.66
CA LEU A 81 -8.17 -0.63 5.38
C LEU A 81 -7.81 -1.78 4.45
N ALA A 82 -8.26 -1.74 3.19
CA ALA A 82 -7.91 -2.73 2.17
C ALA A 82 -6.47 -2.56 1.66
N LEU A 83 -5.98 -1.33 1.55
CA LEU A 83 -4.65 -1.04 1.01
C LEU A 83 -3.55 -1.02 2.06
N PHE A 84 -3.79 -0.35 3.20
CA PHE A 84 -2.75 -0.03 4.19
C PHE A 84 -1.96 -1.25 4.70
N PRO A 85 -2.55 -2.44 4.94
CA PRO A 85 -1.78 -3.61 5.38
C PRO A 85 -0.60 -3.97 4.47
N PHE A 86 -0.68 -3.67 3.17
CA PHE A 86 0.39 -3.94 2.22
C PHE A 86 1.54 -2.94 2.28
N LEU A 87 1.37 -1.82 3.02
CA LEU A 87 2.38 -0.79 3.25
C LEU A 87 3.06 -0.92 4.62
N ASN A 88 2.74 -1.98 5.38
CA ASN A 88 3.43 -2.32 6.63
C ASN A 88 4.80 -2.97 6.38
N ALA A 89 5.69 -2.92 7.37
CA ALA A 89 7.10 -3.31 7.26
C ALA A 89 7.82 -2.60 6.11
N TRP A 90 7.59 -1.30 5.99
CA TRP A 90 8.07 -0.51 4.86
C TRP A 90 9.59 -0.50 4.75
N ASP A 91 10.30 -0.24 5.84
CA ASP A 91 11.76 -0.12 5.79
C ASP A 91 12.39 -1.43 5.31
N LEU A 92 11.85 -2.57 5.74
CA LEU A 92 12.23 -3.90 5.25
C LEU A 92 11.92 -4.07 3.75
N MET A 93 10.71 -3.70 3.35
CA MET A 93 10.24 -3.80 1.97
C MET A 93 11.08 -2.93 1.02
N MET A 94 11.37 -1.70 1.41
CA MET A 94 12.20 -0.76 0.67
C MET A 94 13.68 -1.18 0.67
N GLY A 95 14.17 -1.75 1.77
CA GLY A 95 15.49 -2.36 1.86
C GLY A 95 15.69 -3.49 0.85
N ARG A 96 14.68 -4.35 0.71
CA ARG A 96 14.66 -5.44 -0.28
C ARG A 96 14.54 -4.90 -1.70
N LEU A 97 13.67 -3.92 -1.92
CA LEU A 97 13.55 -3.25 -3.21
C LEU A 97 14.89 -2.67 -3.67
N LEU A 98 15.57 -1.94 -2.78
CA LEU A 98 16.88 -1.36 -3.02
C LEU A 98 17.92 -2.44 -3.35
N LYS A 99 17.95 -3.54 -2.58
CA LYS A 99 18.89 -4.65 -2.82
C LYS A 99 18.71 -5.27 -4.20
N VAL A 100 17.47 -5.47 -4.64
CA VAL A 100 17.13 -6.08 -5.94
C VAL A 100 17.40 -5.11 -7.10
N ASP A 101 17.08 -3.83 -6.92
CA ASP A 101 17.18 -2.84 -7.98
C ASP A 101 18.62 -2.34 -8.23
N SER A 102 19.39 -2.17 -7.16
CA SER A 102 20.71 -1.52 -7.19
C SER A 102 21.88 -2.49 -7.30
N GLY A 103 21.65 -3.81 -7.25
CA GLY A 103 22.71 -4.82 -7.37
C GLY A 103 23.89 -4.66 -6.39
N ALA A 104 23.71 -3.93 -5.28
CA ALA A 104 24.70 -3.49 -4.27
C ALA A 104 25.33 -2.08 -4.37
N ALA A 105 24.76 -1.09 -5.09
CA ALA A 105 25.35 0.26 -5.16
C ALA A 105 24.44 1.44 -4.74
N GLY A 106 24.92 2.19 -3.74
CA GLY A 106 24.92 3.66 -3.73
C GLY A 106 23.72 4.40 -3.14
N ASP A 107 22.49 3.99 -3.44
CA ASP A 107 21.31 4.75 -3.02
C ASP A 107 20.94 4.46 -1.57
N SER A 108 20.69 5.51 -0.79
CA SER A 108 20.17 5.35 0.58
C SER A 108 18.67 5.06 0.54
N LEU A 109 18.17 4.29 1.52
CA LEU A 109 16.73 4.09 1.69
C LEU A 109 15.95 5.40 1.74
N LYS A 110 16.53 6.42 2.37
CA LYS A 110 15.95 7.76 2.46
C LYS A 110 15.78 8.42 1.08
N THR A 111 16.75 8.23 0.18
CA THR A 111 16.66 8.73 -1.21
C THR A 111 15.58 7.99 -1.99
N LEU A 112 15.52 6.67 -1.84
CA LEU A 112 14.51 5.84 -2.52
C LEU A 112 13.08 6.18 -2.07
N ASP A 113 12.86 6.26 -0.75
CA ASP A 113 11.56 6.54 -0.16
C ASP A 113 11.02 7.93 -0.53
N SER A 114 11.93 8.89 -0.73
CA SER A 114 11.57 10.27 -1.11
C SER A 114 10.82 10.39 -2.43
N GLN A 115 10.79 9.32 -3.24
CA GLN A 115 10.01 9.24 -4.48
C GLN A 115 8.49 9.17 -4.24
N TRP A 116 8.03 8.77 -3.04
CA TRP A 116 6.61 8.63 -2.72
C TRP A 116 6.21 9.39 -1.44
N PRO A 117 6.31 10.73 -1.43
CA PRO A 117 6.08 11.54 -0.24
C PRO A 117 4.64 11.48 0.29
N ASN A 118 3.61 11.31 -0.56
CA ASN A 118 2.23 11.16 -0.11
C ASN A 118 2.02 9.82 0.56
N ILE A 119 2.63 8.74 0.06
CA ILE A 119 2.62 7.43 0.74
C ILE A 119 3.25 7.55 2.13
N LEU A 120 4.38 8.25 2.27
CA LEU A 120 5.03 8.42 3.58
C LEU A 120 4.10 9.15 4.57
N LYS A 121 3.46 10.24 4.14
CA LYS A 121 2.48 10.98 4.97
C LYS A 121 1.27 10.11 5.32
N TYR A 122 0.71 9.41 4.34
CA TYR A 122 -0.42 8.50 4.51
C TYR A 122 -0.09 7.40 5.51
N ARG A 123 1.10 6.80 5.41
CA ARG A 123 1.56 5.76 6.34
C ARG A 123 1.71 6.29 7.75
N GLN A 124 2.30 7.48 7.92
CA GLN A 124 2.44 8.11 9.22
C GLN A 124 1.07 8.43 9.85
N LEU A 125 0.10 8.88 9.05
CA LEU A 125 -1.26 9.13 9.53
C LEU A 125 -1.96 7.83 9.95
N MET A 126 -1.89 6.79 9.09
CA MET A 126 -2.55 5.52 9.34
C MET A 126 -1.93 4.77 10.53
N SER A 127 -0.61 4.85 10.73
CA SER A 127 0.07 4.21 11.87
C SER A 127 -0.34 4.78 13.22
N GLN A 128 -0.87 6.01 13.26
CA GLN A 128 -1.39 6.66 14.47
C GLN A 128 -2.85 6.30 14.78
N GLN A 129 -3.53 5.56 13.88
CA GLN A 129 -4.92 5.17 14.13
C GLN A 129 -4.99 4.13 15.25
N PRO A 130 -5.91 4.26 16.23
CA PRO A 130 -5.96 3.35 17.38
C PRO A 130 -6.08 1.86 17.00
N PHE A 131 -6.85 1.55 15.96
CA PHE A 131 -7.02 0.18 15.47
C PHE A 131 -5.79 -0.34 14.72
N VAL A 132 -4.99 0.53 14.10
CA VAL A 132 -3.71 0.13 13.50
C VAL A 132 -2.70 -0.14 14.61
N MET A 133 -2.56 0.78 15.57
CA MET A 133 -1.64 0.63 16.71
C MET A 133 -1.92 -0.66 17.49
N LYS A 134 -3.20 -0.97 17.76
CA LYS A 134 -3.60 -2.18 18.47
C LYS A 134 -3.21 -3.48 17.73
N ASN A 135 -3.08 -3.43 16.42
CA ASN A 135 -2.75 -4.58 15.57
C ASN A 135 -1.35 -4.48 14.95
N ALA A 136 -0.52 -3.53 15.41
CA ALA A 136 0.83 -3.36 14.91
C ALA A 136 1.70 -4.57 15.30
N PHE A 137 2.58 -4.98 14.39
CA PHE A 137 3.61 -5.97 14.67
C PHE A 137 4.96 -5.28 14.87
N GLN A 138 5.90 -5.99 15.50
CA GLN A 138 7.27 -5.52 15.65
C GLN A 138 8.04 -5.84 14.37
N ASP A 139 8.57 -4.80 13.71
CA ASP A 139 9.25 -4.93 12.42
C ASP A 139 10.45 -5.89 12.47
N ASP A 140 11.22 -5.88 13.57
CA ASP A 140 12.38 -6.76 13.76
C ASP A 140 11.98 -8.24 13.85
N ALA A 141 10.98 -8.55 14.67
CA ALA A 141 10.47 -9.92 14.81
C ALA A 141 9.87 -10.44 13.49
N TYR A 142 9.24 -9.55 12.73
CA TYR A 142 8.71 -9.87 11.41
C TYR A 142 9.82 -10.11 10.38
N ALA A 143 10.88 -9.30 10.39
CA ALA A 143 12.05 -9.51 9.53
C ALA A 143 12.73 -10.86 9.82
N GLU A 144 12.97 -11.19 11.09
CA GLU A 144 13.55 -12.48 11.51
C GLU A 144 12.71 -13.68 11.04
N PHE A 145 11.38 -13.57 11.17
CA PHE A 145 10.45 -14.57 10.67
C PHE A 145 10.60 -14.78 9.15
N LEU A 146 10.72 -13.69 8.38
CA LEU A 146 10.86 -13.77 6.92
C LEU A 146 12.19 -14.40 6.50
N GLU A 147 13.31 -14.03 7.13
CA GLU A 147 14.62 -14.63 6.84
C GLU A 147 14.60 -16.13 7.10
N THR A 148 13.99 -16.57 8.21
CA THR A 148 13.82 -17.99 8.52
C THR A 148 12.99 -18.73 7.47
N ARG A 149 11.97 -18.09 6.90
CA ARG A 149 11.10 -18.69 5.87
C ARG A 149 11.81 -18.80 4.52
N ILE A 150 12.56 -17.78 4.14
CA ILE A 150 13.30 -17.77 2.86
C ILE A 150 14.43 -18.80 2.90
N ALA A 151 15.19 -18.87 4.00
CA ALA A 151 16.28 -19.82 4.17
C ALA A 151 15.84 -21.29 4.14
N LYS A 152 14.58 -21.57 4.51
CA LYS A 152 14.01 -22.93 4.51
C LYS A 152 13.54 -23.42 3.13
N LYS A 153 13.51 -22.57 2.11
CA LYS A 153 13.14 -23.00 0.76
C LYS A 153 14.37 -23.65 0.10
N PRO A 154 14.38 -24.98 -0.16
CA PRO A 154 15.53 -25.61 -0.79
C PRO A 154 15.79 -24.97 -2.15
N ALA A 155 17.06 -24.65 -2.44
CA ALA A 155 17.48 -24.22 -3.77
C ALA A 155 16.97 -25.25 -4.79
N ALA A 156 16.19 -24.82 -5.77
CA ALA A 156 15.74 -25.68 -6.85
C ALA A 156 16.99 -26.29 -7.51
N LYS A 157 17.12 -27.61 -7.42
CA LYS A 157 18.23 -28.33 -8.06
C LYS A 157 18.12 -28.09 -9.57
N SER A 158 19.15 -27.47 -10.14
CA SER A 158 19.38 -27.44 -11.58
C SER A 158 19.59 -28.85 -12.14
#